data_AF-A0A8I1UD53-F1
#
_entry.id   AF-A0A8I1UD53-F1
#
_cell.length_a   1.000
_cell.length_b   1.000
_cell.length_c   1.000
_cell.angle_alpha   90.00
_cell.angle_beta   90.00
_cell.angle_gamma   90.00
#
_symmetry.space_group_name_H-M   'P 1'
#
loop_
_entity.id
_entity.type
_entity.pdbx_description
1 polymer ?
#
loop_
_entity_poly.entity_id
_entity_poly.type
_entity_poly.pdbx_seq_one_letter_code
_entity_poly.pdbx_strand_id
1 'polypeptide(L)'
;MPSPRSSSFTPRNDRQQAILRAAERLFAQRGFHAVTVRQIAEAAKVPLALVGYYFAHKEGLFRAIFAHHGPLHHEAMRALEDARRAAAAPGEADGLRRVVEAFVLPLLRWRHHSASQHYAQLLARELAQAAPEAEPALQEHVDPLLQRLFDALQAALPRASRHDLADALRFALGAVQAHLAEHRLDRLVAGTRAGPASAQRLSEFIANGIRAVLAPARAQPAERA
;
A
#
# COMPACT_ATOMS: atom_id res chain seq x y z
N MET A 1 45.19 26.68 -22.25
CA MET A 1 43.81 26.40 -22.70
C MET A 1 42.99 25.93 -21.51
N PRO A 2 41.87 26.57 -21.14
CA PRO A 2 40.98 26.02 -20.12
C PRO A 2 39.99 25.04 -20.77
N SER A 3 39.91 23.83 -20.21
CA SER A 3 38.98 22.77 -20.62
C SER A 3 37.51 23.20 -20.41
N PRO A 4 36.60 22.87 -21.33
CA PRO A 4 35.18 23.16 -21.15
C PRO A 4 34.58 22.24 -20.09
N ARG A 5 33.99 22.82 -19.04
CA ARG A 5 33.16 22.08 -18.07
C ARG A 5 31.91 21.61 -18.81
N SER A 6 31.75 20.30 -18.99
CA SER A 6 30.52 19.70 -19.50
C SER A 6 29.38 19.93 -18.52
N SER A 7 28.53 20.91 -18.81
CA SER A 7 27.19 20.97 -18.22
C SER A 7 26.42 19.77 -18.77
N SER A 8 26.29 18.71 -17.98
CA SER A 8 25.42 17.60 -18.32
C SER A 8 23.97 18.09 -18.34
N PHE A 9 23.42 18.29 -19.54
CA PHE A 9 22.02 18.61 -19.73
C PHE A 9 21.18 17.37 -19.43
N THR A 10 20.90 17.11 -18.16
CA THR A 10 19.94 16.09 -17.75
C THR A 10 18.55 16.49 -18.28
N PRO A 11 17.91 15.64 -19.12
CA PRO A 11 16.59 15.91 -19.68
C PRO A 11 15.56 16.32 -18.62
N ARG A 12 14.58 17.15 -19.02
CA ARG A 12 13.49 17.64 -18.17
C ARG A 12 12.77 16.52 -17.40
N ASN A 13 12.55 15.38 -18.07
CA ASN A 13 11.86 14.20 -17.51
C ASN A 13 12.67 13.55 -16.37
N ASP A 14 13.99 13.45 -16.51
CA ASP A 14 14.85 12.82 -15.52
C ASP A 14 14.86 13.60 -14.19
N ARG A 15 14.83 14.94 -14.26
CA ARG A 15 14.75 15.79 -13.05
C ARG A 15 13.40 15.67 -12.36
N GLN A 16 12.30 15.66 -13.13
CA GLN A 16 10.96 15.46 -12.60
C GLN A 16 10.85 14.10 -11.88
N GLN A 17 11.35 13.03 -12.50
CA GLN A 17 11.38 11.71 -11.88
C GLN A 17 12.29 11.64 -10.66
N ALA A 18 13.44 12.32 -10.66
CA ALA A 18 14.32 12.38 -9.50
C ALA A 18 13.62 13.03 -8.29
N ILE A 19 12.88 14.12 -8.51
CA ILE A 19 12.05 14.76 -7.49
C ILE A 19 10.98 13.80 -6.98
N LEU A 20 10.25 13.14 -7.88
CA LEU A 20 9.17 12.21 -7.53
C LEU A 20 9.69 11.04 -6.67
N ARG A 21 10.80 10.41 -7.08
CA ARG A 21 11.43 9.31 -6.33
C ARG A 21 11.96 9.75 -4.96
N ALA A 22 12.53 10.96 -4.88
CA ALA A 22 13.00 11.52 -3.62
C ALA A 22 11.83 11.81 -2.66
N ALA A 23 10.74 12.36 -3.18
CA ALA A 23 9.52 12.65 -2.42
C ALA A 23 8.87 11.36 -1.89
N GLU A 24 8.65 10.37 -2.76
CA GLU A 24 8.09 9.06 -2.39
C GLU A 24 8.88 8.43 -1.23
N ARG A 25 10.21 8.38 -1.36
CA ARG A 25 11.07 7.84 -0.31
C ARG A 25 10.96 8.60 1.01
N LEU A 26 10.99 9.94 0.97
CA LEU A 26 10.92 10.75 2.18
C LEU A 26 9.54 10.64 2.85
N PHE A 27 8.46 10.67 2.09
CA PHE A 27 7.10 10.48 2.61
C PHE A 27 6.90 9.10 3.20
N ALA A 28 7.38 8.04 2.54
CA ALA A 28 7.31 6.68 3.07
C ALA A 28 8.02 6.54 4.43
N GLN A 29 9.14 7.23 4.61
CA GLN A 29 9.97 7.13 5.82
C GLN A 29 9.49 8.01 6.97
N ARG A 30 8.97 9.20 6.68
CA ARG A 30 8.70 10.24 7.70
C ARG A 30 7.25 10.68 7.75
N GLY A 31 6.42 10.27 6.80
CA GLY A 31 5.05 10.75 6.61
C GLY A 31 5.00 12.11 5.91
N PHE A 32 3.78 12.52 5.53
CA PHE A 32 3.55 13.77 4.81
C PHE A 32 4.07 14.99 5.59
N HIS A 33 3.59 15.25 6.81
CA HIS A 33 3.88 16.50 7.55
C HIS A 33 5.37 16.73 7.85
N ALA A 34 6.13 15.68 8.15
CA ALA A 34 7.53 15.80 8.57
C ALA A 34 8.51 16.12 7.42
N VAL A 35 8.04 16.08 6.16
CA VAL A 35 8.86 16.30 4.97
C VAL A 35 8.64 17.69 4.41
N THR A 36 9.71 18.43 4.12
CA THR A 36 9.62 19.74 3.46
C THR A 36 10.03 19.68 2.00
N VAL A 37 9.52 20.61 1.19
CA VAL A 37 9.89 20.74 -0.24
C VAL A 37 11.40 20.94 -0.41
N ARG A 38 12.05 21.64 0.54
CA ARG A 38 13.50 21.81 0.57
C ARG A 38 14.25 20.50 0.78
N GLN A 39 13.83 19.67 1.73
CA GLN A 39 14.42 18.34 1.94
C GLN A 39 14.28 17.46 0.69
N ILE A 40 13.16 17.57 -0.03
CA ILE A 40 12.93 16.84 -1.28
C ILE A 40 13.91 17.33 -2.36
N ALA A 41 14.04 18.64 -2.54
CA ALA A 41 14.96 19.23 -3.53
C ALA A 41 16.42 18.81 -3.26
N GLU A 42 16.84 18.88 -1.99
CA GLU A 42 18.17 18.44 -1.54
C GLU A 42 18.39 16.94 -1.80
N ALA A 43 17.41 16.09 -1.46
CA ALA A 43 17.47 14.65 -1.71
C ALA A 43 17.49 14.28 -3.20
N ALA A 44 16.79 15.05 -4.04
CA ALA A 44 16.78 14.90 -5.49
C ALA A 44 18.00 15.53 -6.17
N LYS A 45 18.84 16.28 -5.42
CA LYS A 45 19.99 17.05 -5.94
C LYS A 45 19.60 18.05 -7.03
N VAL A 46 18.49 18.76 -6.83
CA VAL A 46 17.97 19.77 -7.77
C VAL A 46 17.75 21.12 -7.09
N PRO A 47 17.77 22.24 -7.82
CA PRO A 47 17.34 23.53 -7.29
C PRO A 47 15.90 23.49 -6.78
N LEU A 48 15.64 24.12 -5.63
CA LEU A 48 14.31 24.19 -5.01
C LEU A 48 13.22 24.69 -5.97
N ALA A 49 13.54 25.68 -6.79
CA ALA A 49 12.62 26.24 -7.78
C ALA A 49 12.07 25.20 -8.77
N LEU A 50 12.81 24.13 -9.06
CA LEU A 50 12.32 23.06 -9.95
C LEU A 50 11.19 22.25 -9.31
N VAL A 51 11.17 22.08 -7.99
CA VAL A 51 10.07 21.35 -7.33
C VAL A 51 8.76 22.12 -7.48
N GLY A 52 8.79 23.43 -7.22
CA GLY A 52 7.63 24.30 -7.45
C GLY A 52 7.23 24.37 -8.93
N TYR A 53 8.19 24.42 -9.85
CA TYR A 53 7.91 24.45 -11.28
C TYR A 53 7.19 23.19 -11.78
N TYR A 54 7.57 22.00 -11.30
CA TYR A 54 6.97 20.74 -11.78
C TYR A 54 5.68 20.34 -11.07
N PHE A 55 5.57 20.65 -9.77
CA PHE A 55 4.50 20.09 -8.94
C PHE A 55 3.65 21.14 -8.23
N ALA A 56 3.94 22.43 -8.45
CA ALA A 56 3.34 23.60 -7.81
C ALA A 56 3.54 23.67 -6.29
N HIS A 57 3.07 22.65 -5.56
CA HIS A 57 3.10 22.55 -4.11
C HIS A 57 3.26 21.09 -3.65
N LYS A 58 3.40 20.89 -2.33
CA LYS A 58 3.73 19.59 -1.73
C LYS A 58 2.63 18.54 -1.93
N GLU A 59 1.37 18.96 -1.88
CA GLU A 59 0.18 18.13 -2.11
C GLU A 59 0.09 17.70 -3.58
N GLY A 60 0.45 18.59 -4.51
CA GLY A 60 0.53 18.26 -5.94
C GLY A 60 1.60 17.19 -6.22
N LEU A 61 2.74 17.30 -5.55
CA LEU A 61 3.79 16.28 -5.59
C LEU A 61 3.33 14.95 -4.98
N PHE A 62 2.57 15.01 -3.88
CA PHE A 62 2.01 13.83 -3.24
C PHE A 62 1.02 13.11 -4.17
N ARG A 63 0.06 13.84 -4.75
CA ARG A 63 -0.88 13.30 -5.75
C ARG A 63 -0.16 12.68 -6.94
N ALA A 64 0.89 13.34 -7.44
CA ALA A 64 1.68 12.83 -8.56
C ALA A 64 2.33 11.46 -8.29
N ILE A 65 2.64 11.13 -7.03
CA ILE A 65 3.17 9.80 -6.65
C ILE A 65 2.11 8.73 -6.89
N PHE A 66 0.88 8.93 -6.40
CA PHE A 66 -0.21 7.96 -6.60
C PHE A 66 -0.59 7.83 -8.07
N ALA A 67 -0.65 8.95 -8.80
CA ALA A 67 -0.90 8.95 -10.24
C ALA A 67 0.18 8.15 -11.01
N HIS A 68 1.46 8.28 -10.62
CA HIS A 68 2.56 7.54 -11.23
C HIS A 68 2.40 6.02 -11.08
N HIS A 69 1.86 5.56 -9.95
CA HIS A 69 1.62 4.14 -9.66
C HIS A 69 0.22 3.64 -10.06
N GLY A 70 -0.57 4.46 -10.79
CA GLY A 70 -1.88 4.05 -11.31
C GLY A 70 -1.89 2.70 -12.06
N PRO A 71 -0.88 2.35 -12.88
CA PRO A 71 -0.81 1.03 -13.50
C PRO A 71 -0.78 -0.14 -12.51
N LEU A 72 -0.13 0.04 -11.35
CA LEU A 72 -0.11 -0.97 -10.28
C LEU A 72 -1.50 -1.16 -9.68
N HIS A 73 -2.22 -0.06 -9.44
CA HIS A 73 -3.60 -0.11 -8.96
C HIS A 73 -4.54 -0.77 -9.96
N HIS A 74 -4.38 -0.47 -11.25
CA HIS A 74 -5.16 -1.13 -12.30
C HIS A 74 -4.91 -2.65 -12.35
N GLU A 75 -3.68 -3.10 -12.16
CA GLU A 75 -3.37 -4.54 -12.04
C GLU A 75 -4.05 -5.16 -10.81
N ALA A 76 -3.93 -4.54 -9.64
CA ALA A 76 -4.55 -5.03 -8.41
C ALA A 76 -6.09 -5.08 -8.52
N MET A 77 -6.71 -4.06 -9.12
CA MET A 77 -8.16 -4.05 -9.35
C MET A 77 -8.61 -5.18 -10.30
N ARG A 78 -7.82 -5.50 -11.34
CA ARG A 78 -8.12 -6.65 -12.20
C ARG A 78 -8.05 -7.97 -11.42
N ALA A 79 -7.02 -8.15 -10.61
CA ALA A 79 -6.87 -9.35 -9.78
C ALA A 79 -8.02 -9.49 -8.75
N LEU A 80 -8.47 -8.39 -8.16
CA LEU A 80 -9.64 -8.38 -7.26
C LEU A 80 -10.93 -8.72 -7.98
N GLU A 81 -11.13 -8.23 -9.20
CA GLU A 81 -12.28 -8.57 -10.02
C GLU A 81 -12.30 -10.06 -10.40
N ASP A 82 -11.15 -10.63 -10.75
CA ASP A 82 -10.99 -12.06 -11.01
C ASP A 82 -11.31 -12.89 -9.76
N ALA A 83 -10.78 -12.49 -8.60
CA ALA A 83 -11.06 -13.13 -7.32
C ALA A 83 -12.55 -13.03 -6.94
N ARG A 84 -13.20 -11.88 -7.17
CA ARG A 84 -14.64 -11.67 -6.94
C ARG A 84 -15.48 -12.62 -7.79
N ARG A 85 -15.17 -12.74 -9.08
CA ARG A 85 -15.87 -13.65 -10.00
C ARG A 85 -15.71 -15.11 -9.57
N ALA A 86 -14.52 -15.49 -9.13
CA ALA A 86 -14.26 -16.82 -8.62
C ALA A 86 -15.01 -17.10 -7.30
N ALA A 87 -15.03 -16.14 -6.37
CA ALA A 87 -15.71 -16.28 -5.09
C ALA A 87 -17.24 -16.42 -5.23
N ALA A 88 -17.83 -15.85 -6.30
CA ALA A 88 -19.25 -15.99 -6.61
C ALA A 88 -19.61 -17.34 -7.28
N ALA A 89 -18.61 -18.14 -7.68
CA ALA A 89 -18.86 -19.41 -8.37
C ALA A 89 -19.37 -20.49 -7.41
N PRO A 90 -20.40 -21.29 -7.79
CA PRO A 90 -20.91 -22.38 -6.96
C PRO A 90 -19.83 -23.41 -6.61
N GLY A 91 -19.72 -23.77 -5.32
CA GLY A 91 -18.80 -24.81 -4.85
C GLY A 91 -17.35 -24.35 -4.59
N GLU A 92 -17.04 -23.06 -4.74
CA GLU A 92 -15.71 -22.53 -4.44
C GLU A 92 -15.51 -22.42 -2.90
N ALA A 93 -14.72 -23.32 -2.34
CA ALA A 93 -14.45 -23.36 -0.89
C ALA A 93 -13.44 -22.29 -0.41
N ASP A 94 -12.66 -21.69 -1.32
CA ASP A 94 -11.52 -20.84 -0.96
C ASP A 94 -11.58 -19.42 -1.55
N GLY A 95 -12.79 -18.94 -1.89
CA GLY A 95 -13.01 -17.61 -2.46
C GLY A 95 -12.42 -16.47 -1.63
N LEU A 96 -12.57 -16.53 -0.29
CA LEU A 96 -11.99 -15.54 0.62
C LEU A 96 -10.46 -15.47 0.50
N ARG A 97 -9.77 -16.62 0.47
CA ARG A 97 -8.32 -16.64 0.36
C ARG A 97 -7.86 -15.99 -0.94
N ARG A 98 -8.52 -16.28 -2.07
CA ARG A 98 -8.19 -15.65 -3.36
C ARG A 98 -8.35 -14.13 -3.30
N VAL A 99 -9.40 -13.63 -2.65
CA VAL A 99 -9.60 -12.17 -2.46
C VAL A 99 -8.47 -11.58 -1.61
N VAL A 100 -8.12 -12.23 -0.50
CA VAL A 100 -7.01 -11.80 0.37
C VAL A 100 -5.68 -11.82 -0.39
N GLU A 101 -5.38 -12.87 -1.15
CA GLU A 101 -4.17 -12.97 -1.95
C GLU A 101 -4.11 -11.90 -3.05
N ALA A 102 -5.23 -11.62 -3.72
CA ALA A 102 -5.34 -10.56 -4.73
C ALA A 102 -5.07 -9.16 -4.17
N PHE A 103 -5.26 -8.95 -2.86
CA PHE A 103 -4.92 -7.70 -2.18
C PHE A 103 -3.50 -7.69 -1.60
N VAL A 104 -3.12 -8.75 -0.89
CA VAL A 104 -1.87 -8.83 -0.11
C VAL A 104 -0.66 -9.04 -1.01
N LEU A 105 -0.73 -9.97 -1.97
CA LEU A 105 0.44 -10.33 -2.78
C LEU A 105 0.97 -9.16 -3.63
N PRO A 106 0.14 -8.32 -4.28
CA PRO A 106 0.65 -7.14 -4.99
C PRO A 106 1.45 -6.20 -4.09
N LEU A 107 0.96 -5.87 -2.89
CA LEU A 107 1.65 -4.98 -1.94
C LEU A 107 3.05 -5.51 -1.58
N LEU A 108 3.16 -6.82 -1.36
CA LEU A 108 4.43 -7.47 -1.08
C LEU A 108 5.36 -7.46 -2.30
N ARG A 109 4.84 -7.76 -3.50
CA ARG A 109 5.63 -7.66 -4.75
C ARG A 109 6.16 -6.24 -4.94
N TRP A 110 5.32 -5.23 -4.74
CA TRP A 110 5.71 -3.83 -4.87
C TRP A 110 6.79 -3.44 -3.86
N ARG A 111 6.72 -3.97 -2.62
CA ARG A 111 7.71 -3.76 -1.57
C ARG A 111 9.10 -4.31 -1.91
N HIS A 112 9.16 -5.41 -2.65
CA HIS A 112 10.42 -6.06 -3.07
C HIS A 112 10.96 -5.54 -4.40
N HIS A 113 10.17 -4.78 -5.17
CA HIS A 113 10.61 -4.20 -6.43
C HIS A 113 11.18 -2.78 -6.23
N SER A 114 12.39 -2.55 -6.74
CA SER A 114 13.15 -1.31 -6.48
C SER A 114 12.42 -0.03 -6.87
N ALA A 115 11.60 -0.07 -7.93
CA ALA A 115 10.83 1.07 -8.43
C ALA A 115 9.58 1.42 -7.61
N SER A 116 9.11 0.53 -6.74
CA SER A 116 7.85 0.69 -5.98
C SER A 116 7.98 0.40 -4.49
N GLN A 117 9.19 0.11 -4.00
CA GLN A 117 9.42 -0.29 -2.62
C GLN A 117 8.96 0.76 -1.60
N HIS A 118 9.20 2.04 -1.90
CA HIS A 118 8.80 3.14 -1.01
C HIS A 118 7.32 3.45 -1.19
N TYR A 119 6.79 3.33 -2.40
CA TYR A 119 5.37 3.43 -2.66
C TYR A 119 4.53 2.44 -1.85
N ALA A 120 4.90 1.16 -1.84
CA ALA A 120 4.18 0.14 -1.06
C ALA A 120 4.14 0.49 0.44
N GLN A 121 5.25 1.00 0.97
CA GLN A 121 5.35 1.46 2.35
C GLN A 121 4.51 2.72 2.61
N LEU A 122 4.53 3.69 1.68
CA LEU A 122 3.72 4.90 1.76
C LEU A 122 2.23 4.57 1.72
N LEU A 123 1.80 3.75 0.76
CA LEU A 123 0.40 3.34 0.61
C LEU A 123 -0.10 2.62 1.88
N ALA A 124 0.66 1.65 2.40
CA ALA A 124 0.28 0.95 3.62
C ALA A 124 0.16 1.87 4.84
N ARG A 125 1.04 2.89 4.93
CA ARG A 125 0.95 3.92 5.97
C ARG A 125 -0.32 4.75 5.82
N GLU A 126 -0.60 5.28 4.63
CA GLU A 126 -1.75 6.15 4.41
C GLU A 126 -3.08 5.40 4.54
N LEU A 127 -3.13 4.11 4.20
CA LEU A 127 -4.32 3.27 4.44
C LEU A 127 -4.63 3.10 5.94
N ALA A 128 -3.63 3.21 6.82
CA ALA A 128 -3.81 3.06 8.26
C ALA A 128 -3.90 4.39 9.01
N GLN A 129 -3.25 5.43 8.49
CA GLN A 129 -3.04 6.72 9.16
C GLN A 129 -3.12 7.88 8.17
N ALA A 130 -4.16 7.90 7.32
CA ALA A 130 -4.36 8.93 6.31
C ALA A 130 -4.25 10.33 6.92
N ALA A 131 -3.31 11.13 6.41
CA ALA A 131 -3.28 12.55 6.73
C ALA A 131 -4.45 13.27 6.00
N PRO A 132 -5.08 14.30 6.59
CA PRO A 132 -6.14 15.06 5.90
C PRO A 132 -5.73 15.60 4.53
N GLU A 133 -4.46 15.92 4.34
CA GLU A 133 -3.90 16.41 3.08
C GLU A 133 -3.67 15.30 2.04
N ALA A 134 -3.55 14.04 2.48
CA ALA A 134 -3.48 12.87 1.61
C ALA A 134 -4.87 12.52 1.05
N GLU A 135 -5.93 12.87 1.77
CA GLU A 135 -7.32 12.49 1.49
C GLU A 135 -7.72 12.70 0.02
N PRO A 136 -7.48 13.86 -0.63
CA PRO A 136 -7.88 14.03 -2.03
C PRO A 136 -7.15 13.09 -3.00
N ALA A 137 -5.89 12.75 -2.71
CA ALA A 137 -5.12 11.83 -3.54
C ALA A 137 -5.55 10.37 -3.31
N LEU A 138 -5.89 10.01 -2.07
CA LEU A 138 -6.43 8.70 -1.73
C LEU A 138 -7.80 8.48 -2.36
N GLN A 139 -8.68 9.48 -2.26
CA GLN A 139 -10.00 9.45 -2.90
C GLN A 139 -9.90 9.27 -4.43
N GLU A 140 -8.97 9.96 -5.07
CA GLU A 140 -8.79 9.88 -6.52
C GLU A 140 -8.18 8.55 -6.98
N HIS A 141 -7.18 8.02 -6.25
CA HIS A 141 -6.34 6.95 -6.77
C HIS A 141 -6.43 5.62 -6.00
N VAL A 142 -6.88 5.63 -4.74
CA VAL A 142 -6.86 4.47 -3.84
C VAL A 142 -8.27 3.97 -3.54
N ASP A 143 -9.24 4.86 -3.35
CA ASP A 143 -10.63 4.46 -3.07
C ASP A 143 -11.24 3.51 -4.11
N PRO A 144 -11.01 3.67 -5.43
CA PRO A 144 -11.50 2.71 -6.41
C PRO A 144 -10.96 1.30 -6.18
N LEU A 145 -9.70 1.17 -5.73
CA LEU A 145 -9.11 -0.12 -5.38
C LEU A 145 -9.76 -0.71 -4.12
N LEU A 146 -9.97 0.12 -3.09
CA LEU A 146 -10.61 -0.32 -1.85
C LEU A 146 -12.07 -0.73 -2.04
N GLN A 147 -12.80 -0.04 -2.93
CA GLN A 147 -14.16 -0.43 -3.33
C GLN A 147 -14.18 -1.81 -3.98
N ARG A 148 -13.25 -2.09 -4.91
CA ARG A 148 -13.13 -3.44 -5.52
C ARG A 148 -12.79 -4.52 -4.51
N LEU A 149 -11.95 -4.21 -3.53
CA LEU A 149 -11.65 -5.12 -2.42
C LEU A 149 -12.91 -5.40 -1.60
N PHE A 150 -13.67 -4.37 -1.26
CA PHE A 150 -14.91 -4.51 -0.50
C PHE A 150 -15.93 -5.36 -1.24
N ASP A 151 -16.14 -5.11 -2.53
CA ASP A 151 -17.04 -5.90 -3.38
C ASP A 151 -16.61 -7.37 -3.48
N ALA A 152 -15.30 -7.61 -3.58
CA ALA A 152 -14.74 -8.96 -3.60
C ALA A 152 -14.94 -9.70 -2.28
N LEU A 153 -14.72 -9.03 -1.14
CA LEU A 153 -14.98 -9.58 0.19
C LEU A 153 -16.46 -9.87 0.40
N GLN A 154 -17.35 -8.96 -0.01
CA GLN A 154 -18.80 -9.15 0.10
C GLN A 154 -19.29 -10.34 -0.73
N ALA A 155 -18.70 -10.57 -1.92
CA ALA A 155 -18.99 -11.75 -2.73
C ALA A 155 -18.51 -13.05 -2.07
N ALA A 156 -17.31 -13.04 -1.46
CA ALA A 156 -16.77 -14.19 -0.73
C ALA A 156 -17.49 -14.46 0.60
N LEU A 157 -18.11 -13.44 1.20
CA LEU A 157 -18.75 -13.50 2.51
C LEU A 157 -20.14 -12.84 2.48
N PRO A 158 -21.12 -13.41 1.76
CA PRO A 158 -22.42 -12.76 1.53
C PRO A 158 -23.23 -12.44 2.79
N ARG A 159 -22.93 -13.11 3.89
CA ARG A 159 -23.63 -12.95 5.19
C ARG A 159 -22.91 -12.00 6.15
N ALA A 160 -21.70 -11.55 5.83
CA ALA A 160 -20.96 -10.63 6.69
C ALA A 160 -21.62 -9.25 6.69
N SER A 161 -21.71 -8.62 7.87
CA SER A 161 -22.19 -7.24 7.95
C SER A 161 -21.11 -6.28 7.46
N ARG A 162 -21.51 -5.06 7.04
CA ARG A 162 -20.56 -4.01 6.65
C ARG A 162 -19.62 -3.64 7.80
N HIS A 163 -20.10 -3.71 9.04
CA HIS A 163 -19.31 -3.40 10.23
C HIS A 163 -18.22 -4.45 10.45
N ASP A 164 -18.57 -5.74 10.39
CA ASP A 164 -17.60 -6.83 10.57
C ASP A 164 -16.53 -6.82 9.47
N LEU A 165 -16.93 -6.55 8.23
CA LEU A 165 -15.99 -6.41 7.11
C LEU A 165 -15.04 -5.22 7.31
N ALA A 166 -15.53 -4.10 7.84
CA ALA A 166 -14.69 -2.94 8.14
C ALA A 166 -13.66 -3.24 9.24
N ASP A 167 -14.06 -3.94 10.30
CA ASP A 167 -13.16 -4.36 11.37
C ASP A 167 -12.12 -5.37 10.88
N ALA A 168 -12.56 -6.36 10.12
CA ALA A 168 -11.67 -7.36 9.55
C ALA A 168 -10.65 -6.73 8.59
N LEU A 169 -11.07 -5.76 7.76
CA LEU A 169 -10.18 -4.97 6.92
C LEU A 169 -9.19 -4.14 7.74
N ARG A 170 -9.62 -3.50 8.83
CA ARG A 170 -8.72 -2.73 9.71
C ARG A 170 -7.64 -3.63 10.32
N PHE A 171 -7.98 -4.84 10.76
CA PHE A 171 -7.01 -5.80 11.27
C PHE A 171 -6.07 -6.31 10.18
N ALA A 172 -6.60 -6.62 9.00
CA ALA A 172 -5.81 -7.06 7.85
C ALA A 172 -4.79 -5.99 7.43
N LEU A 173 -5.22 -4.72 7.34
CA LEU A 173 -4.33 -3.58 7.06
C LEU A 173 -3.24 -3.43 8.13
N GLY A 174 -3.58 -3.59 9.41
CA GLY A 174 -2.61 -3.60 10.49
C GLY A 174 -1.55 -4.69 10.33
N ALA A 175 -1.95 -5.91 9.99
CA ALA A 175 -1.03 -7.02 9.74
C ALA A 175 -0.13 -6.77 8.52
N VAL A 176 -0.68 -6.24 7.43
CA VAL A 176 0.08 -5.86 6.23
C VAL A 176 1.06 -4.74 6.54
N GLN A 177 0.63 -3.68 7.22
CA GLN A 177 1.49 -2.56 7.58
C GLN A 177 2.65 -3.02 8.48
N ALA A 178 2.36 -3.81 9.51
CA ALA A 178 3.38 -4.36 10.40
C ALA A 178 4.41 -5.19 9.61
N HIS A 179 3.93 -6.05 8.71
CA HIS A 179 4.80 -6.87 7.85
C HIS A 179 5.68 -6.03 6.92
N LEU A 180 5.15 -4.95 6.33
CA LEU A 180 5.87 -4.08 5.40
C LEU A 180 6.87 -3.14 6.09
N ALA A 181 6.57 -2.75 7.33
CA ALA A 181 7.39 -1.87 8.16
C ALA A 181 8.45 -2.61 8.98
N GLU A 182 8.38 -3.94 9.07
CA GLU A 182 9.24 -4.75 9.91
C GLU A 182 10.71 -4.66 9.45
N HIS A 183 11.57 -4.29 10.39
CA HIS A 183 13.03 -4.21 10.21
C HIS A 183 13.79 -4.71 11.44
N ARG A 184 13.11 -4.89 12.58
CA ARG A 184 13.75 -5.25 13.86
C ARG A 184 13.83 -6.75 14.01
N LEU A 185 12.79 -7.50 13.66
CA LEU A 185 12.78 -8.95 13.72
C LEU A 185 13.81 -9.56 12.75
N ASP A 186 13.95 -9.01 11.55
CA ASP A 186 15.00 -9.37 10.57
C ASP A 186 16.42 -9.24 11.14
N ARG A 187 16.63 -8.30 12.08
CA ARG A 187 17.92 -8.09 12.74
C ARG A 187 18.15 -9.03 13.92
N LEU A 188 17.09 -9.44 14.60
CA LEU A 188 17.16 -10.26 15.82
C LEU A 188 17.19 -11.76 15.51
N VAL A 189 16.52 -12.18 14.44
CA VAL A 189 16.47 -13.59 14.05
C VAL A 189 17.13 -13.74 12.68
N ALA A 190 18.42 -14.09 12.69
CA ALA A 190 19.19 -14.28 11.47
C ALA A 190 18.51 -15.31 10.55
N GLY A 191 18.33 -14.96 9.26
CA GLY A 191 17.68 -15.83 8.27
C GLY A 191 16.15 -15.72 8.17
N THR A 192 15.51 -14.76 8.86
CA THR A 192 14.03 -14.60 8.85
C THR A 192 13.48 -13.53 7.92
N ARG A 193 14.30 -12.98 7.02
CA ARG A 193 13.83 -12.01 6.02
C ARG A 193 12.57 -12.55 5.35
N ALA A 194 11.50 -11.76 5.41
CA ALA A 194 10.23 -12.11 4.79
C ALA A 194 10.46 -12.46 3.30
N GLY A 195 10.20 -13.72 2.96
CA GLY A 195 10.27 -14.24 1.60
C GLY A 195 8.89 -14.67 1.10
N PRO A 196 8.80 -15.33 -0.07
CA PRO A 196 7.53 -15.78 -0.66
C PRO A 196 6.67 -16.63 0.29
N ALA A 197 7.30 -17.46 1.14
CA ALA A 197 6.58 -18.24 2.14
C ALA A 197 5.91 -17.39 3.22
N SER A 198 6.51 -16.25 3.59
CA SER A 198 5.91 -15.30 4.55
C SER A 198 4.69 -14.59 3.96
N ALA A 199 4.68 -14.32 2.64
CA ALA A 199 3.55 -13.75 1.94
C ALA A 199 2.31 -14.66 1.96
N GLN A 200 2.52 -15.96 1.73
CA GLN A 200 1.47 -16.97 1.81
C GLN A 200 0.94 -17.09 3.24
N ARG A 201 1.82 -17.18 4.23
CA ARG A 201 1.43 -17.23 5.65
C ARG A 201 0.66 -15.99 6.10
N LEU A 202 1.04 -14.80 5.63
CA LEU A 202 0.30 -13.56 5.91
C LEU A 202 -1.11 -13.60 5.31
N SER A 203 -1.23 -14.10 4.08
CA SER A 203 -2.54 -14.25 3.42
C SER A 203 -3.43 -15.26 4.15
N GLU A 204 -2.87 -16.39 4.58
CA GLU A 204 -3.57 -17.38 5.39
C GLU A 204 -3.97 -16.84 6.77
N PHE A 205 -3.07 -16.11 7.44
CA PHE A 205 -3.34 -15.45 8.71
C PHE A 205 -4.51 -14.47 8.59
N ILE A 206 -4.50 -13.63 7.56
CA ILE A 206 -5.58 -12.65 7.31
C ILE A 206 -6.88 -13.38 6.98
N ALA A 207 -6.88 -14.34 6.07
CA ALA A 207 -8.09 -15.07 5.70
C ALA A 207 -8.72 -15.81 6.89
N ASN A 208 -7.90 -16.45 7.73
CA ASN A 208 -8.37 -17.14 8.94
C ASN A 208 -8.82 -16.15 10.01
N GLY A 209 -8.14 -15.01 10.15
CA GLY A 209 -8.55 -13.92 11.04
C GLY A 209 -9.93 -13.37 10.66
N ILE A 210 -10.17 -13.10 9.38
CA ILE A 210 -11.47 -12.64 8.86
C ILE A 210 -12.56 -13.69 9.19
N ARG A 211 -12.31 -14.98 8.93
CA ARG A 211 -13.26 -16.05 9.29
C ARG A 211 -13.55 -16.09 10.79
N ALA A 212 -12.55 -15.86 11.63
CA ALA A 212 -12.70 -15.88 13.08
C ALA A 212 -13.52 -14.69 13.61
N VAL A 213 -13.34 -13.49 13.05
CA VAL A 213 -14.15 -12.30 13.39
C VAL A 213 -15.62 -12.53 13.06
N LEU A 214 -15.90 -13.22 11.95
CA LEU A 214 -17.26 -13.49 11.49
C LEU A 214 -17.90 -14.73 12.11
N ALA A 215 -17.16 -15.51 12.90
CA ALA A 215 -17.72 -16.64 13.60
C ALA A 215 -18.72 -16.11 14.66
N PRO A 216 -19.89 -16.76 14.83
CA PRO A 216 -20.80 -16.38 15.91
C PRO A 216 -20.03 -16.40 17.23
N ALA A 217 -20.18 -15.33 18.02
CA ALA A 217 -19.50 -15.18 19.31
C ALA A 217 -19.63 -16.49 20.08
N ARG A 218 -18.50 -17.13 20.38
CA ARG A 218 -18.49 -18.36 21.19
C ARG A 218 -19.27 -18.03 22.45
N ALA A 219 -20.39 -18.72 22.67
CA ALA A 219 -21.19 -18.57 23.88
C ALA A 219 -20.23 -18.66 25.06
N GLN A 220 -20.09 -17.57 25.80
CA GLN A 220 -19.32 -17.58 27.04
C GLN A 220 -19.97 -18.65 27.93
N PRO A 221 -19.22 -19.64 28.43
CA PRO A 221 -19.78 -20.57 29.39
C PRO A 221 -20.28 -19.72 30.56
N ALA A 222 -21.59 -19.78 30.82
CA ALA A 222 -22.23 -19.08 31.92
C ALA A 222 -21.36 -19.30 33.17
N GLU A 223 -20.85 -18.21 33.74
CA GLU A 223 -20.20 -18.25 35.05
C GLU A 223 -21.18 -18.95 35.99
N ARG A 224 -20.80 -20.17 36.41
CA ARG A 224 -21.53 -20.89 37.44
C ARG A 224 -21.33 -20.10 38.72
N ALA A 225 -22.38 -19.40 39.14
CA ALA A 225 -22.54 -18.86 40.49
C ALA A 225 -22.50 -19.99 41.53
#